data_AF-A0A8A3S8Z6-F1
#
_entry.id   AF-A0A8A3S8Z6-F1
#
_cell.length_a   1.000
_cell.length_b   1.000
_cell.length_c   1.000
_cell.angle_alpha   90.00
_cell.angle_beta   90.00
_cell.angle_gamma   90.00
#
_symmetry.space_group_name_H-M   'P 1'
#
loop_
_entity.id
_entity.type
_entity.pdbx_description
1 polymer ?
#
loop_
_entity_poly.entity_id
_entity_poly.type
_entity_poly.pdbx_seq_one_letter_code
_entity_poly.pdbx_strand_id
1 'polypeptide(L)'
;MANKMLAAVLAIGLAALLIVAGCVSEPETPTTPTTEGAEVGVTYSQGVGPMPMLLSTGEIDGYIAWQPFVEIATVSGIGKVASYSQDLPPQDMWKDHPCCVVVTRDDFAAEHADTVNAVSALATLSNQYVNEHQNESAEIVADWLVGKGNFTYGDVSVSSVDVLEKAIPTIKFTSEPSEKWMEGVDLFVDAQAELGYLTGSLKDTTKEDRRALIFNTQPYTEGTKMIDAGEIATPATFDKFGIGYLMSDHHASLFVAIKNWEYFEENYGIALKPKDLTQSRPEALELIVNGEKIADVTLVSGAAGPALMQLAATDNIQMAWVGAPPAISAIDKGTPIKIVQPVNTEGSGLVVAASAPVNDWPTFVDWANSRAAEGKPLKIAAPLKGSIQDVMLKFALKDSGLVVKEV
;
A
#
# COMPACT_ATOMS: atom_id res chain seq x y z
N MET A 1 -10.95 -54.91 -23.75
CA MET A 1 -11.80 -54.79 -24.96
C MET A 1 -12.88 -55.85 -24.92
N ALA A 2 -14.03 -55.58 -25.56
CA ALA A 2 -15.33 -56.29 -25.56
C ALA A 2 -16.29 -55.84 -24.41
N ASN A 3 -17.16 -54.86 -24.68
CA ASN A 3 -18.55 -54.95 -25.22
C ASN A 3 -19.56 -55.37 -24.12
N LYS A 4 -20.39 -54.47 -23.58
CA LYS A 4 -21.63 -53.82 -24.09
C LYS A 4 -22.91 -54.47 -23.52
N MET A 5 -23.61 -53.67 -22.72
CA MET A 5 -25.07 -53.39 -22.72
C MET A 5 -26.12 -54.47 -22.34
N LEU A 6 -26.89 -54.09 -21.30
CA LEU A 6 -28.37 -54.07 -21.10
C LEU A 6 -29.23 -55.35 -21.20
N ALA A 7 -30.01 -55.58 -20.13
CA ALA A 7 -31.50 -55.66 -20.06
C ALA A 7 -31.92 -56.37 -18.73
N ALA A 8 -32.51 -55.68 -17.75
CA ALA A 8 -33.96 -55.54 -17.49
C ALA A 8 -34.66 -56.80 -16.93
N VAL A 9 -35.37 -56.68 -15.77
CA VAL A 9 -36.78 -57.12 -15.53
C VAL A 9 -37.17 -57.07 -14.02
N LEU A 10 -38.22 -56.27 -13.75
CA LEU A 10 -39.34 -56.30 -12.78
C LEU A 10 -39.27 -56.93 -11.37
N ALA A 11 -39.80 -56.18 -10.38
CA ALA A 11 -41.01 -56.52 -9.58
C ALA A 11 -41.39 -55.31 -8.68
N ILE A 12 -42.41 -54.53 -9.01
CA ILE A 12 -43.82 -54.57 -8.51
C ILE A 12 -43.94 -54.43 -6.98
N GLY A 13 -44.58 -53.33 -6.56
CA GLY A 13 -45.11 -53.11 -5.22
C GLY A 13 -45.94 -51.83 -5.15
N LEU A 14 -47.14 -51.85 -5.73
CA LEU A 14 -48.16 -50.81 -5.54
C LEU A 14 -48.79 -50.95 -4.15
N ALA A 15 -48.83 -49.87 -3.39
CA ALA A 15 -49.83 -49.67 -2.34
C ALA A 15 -50.33 -48.22 -2.40
N ALA A 16 -51.60 -48.08 -2.79
CA ALA A 16 -52.31 -46.82 -2.90
C ALA A 16 -52.72 -46.31 -1.51
N LEU A 17 -52.57 -45.01 -1.25
CA LEU A 17 -53.22 -44.31 -0.14
C LEU A 17 -53.55 -42.86 -0.55
N LEU A 18 -54.85 -42.68 -0.83
CA LEU A 18 -55.72 -41.54 -0.54
C LEU A 18 -55.10 -40.13 -0.53
N ILE A 19 -55.47 -39.36 -1.55
CA ILE A 19 -55.34 -37.89 -1.61
C ILE A 19 -56.37 -37.28 -0.66
N VAL A 20 -55.90 -36.61 0.39
CA VAL A 20 -56.67 -35.60 1.12
C VAL A 20 -56.03 -34.26 0.81
N ALA A 21 -56.75 -33.43 0.07
CA ALA A 21 -56.39 -32.04 -0.16
C ALA A 21 -56.57 -31.25 1.15
N GLY A 22 -55.46 -30.98 1.82
CA GLY A 22 -55.36 -29.99 2.89
C GLY A 22 -54.23 -29.04 2.54
N CYS A 23 -54.50 -27.74 2.49
CA CYS A 23 -53.48 -26.71 2.37
C CYS A 23 -52.53 -26.81 3.57
N VAL A 24 -51.33 -27.36 3.35
CA VAL A 24 -50.24 -27.32 4.33
C VAL A 24 -49.28 -26.25 3.82
N SER A 25 -49.22 -25.13 4.54
CA SER A 25 -48.14 -24.15 4.41
C SER A 25 -46.82 -24.86 4.69
N GLU A 26 -45.86 -24.77 3.77
CA GLU A 26 -44.52 -25.29 3.96
C GLU A 26 -43.88 -24.70 5.23
N PRO A 27 -43.11 -25.47 6.00
CA PRO A 27 -42.36 -24.92 7.12
C PRO A 27 -41.26 -24.02 6.56
N GLU A 28 -41.29 -22.74 6.91
CA GLU A 28 -40.20 -21.81 6.63
C GLU A 28 -38.90 -22.39 7.21
N THR A 29 -37.93 -22.65 6.33
CA THR A 29 -36.54 -22.87 6.71
C THR A 29 -36.11 -21.71 7.62
N PRO A 30 -35.44 -21.94 8.76
CA PRO A 30 -34.93 -20.86 9.57
C PRO A 30 -33.92 -20.08 8.73
N THR A 31 -34.32 -18.90 8.27
CA THR A 31 -33.40 -17.93 7.68
C THR A 31 -32.34 -17.64 8.73
N THR A 32 -31.11 -18.04 8.43
CA THR A 32 -29.94 -17.46 9.09
C THR A 32 -30.11 -15.94 9.08
N PRO A 33 -29.87 -15.21 10.19
CA PRO A 33 -30.05 -13.77 10.22
C PRO A 33 -29.22 -13.18 9.08
N THR A 34 -29.89 -12.63 8.07
CA THR A 34 -29.23 -11.83 7.03
C THR A 34 -28.52 -10.70 7.74
N THR A 35 -27.20 -10.64 7.58
CA THR A 35 -26.37 -9.54 8.05
C THR A 35 -27.00 -8.25 7.52
N GLU A 36 -27.46 -7.36 8.40
CA GLU A 36 -28.40 -6.26 8.09
C GLU A 36 -27.86 -5.13 7.17
N GLY A 37 -26.70 -5.31 6.52
CA GLY A 37 -26.06 -4.30 5.67
C GLY A 37 -25.90 -4.74 4.21
N ALA A 38 -25.91 -3.76 3.29
CA ALA A 38 -25.63 -4.02 1.88
C ALA A 38 -24.22 -4.58 1.66
N GLU A 39 -24.10 -5.62 0.84
CA GLU A 39 -22.81 -6.24 0.50
C GLU A 39 -22.00 -5.33 -0.44
N VAL A 40 -20.70 -5.17 -0.14
CA VAL A 40 -19.68 -4.64 -1.06
C VAL A 40 -18.60 -5.71 -1.23
N GLY A 41 -18.40 -6.13 -2.47
CA GLY A 41 -17.33 -7.03 -2.87
C GLY A 41 -15.98 -6.34 -2.85
N VAL A 42 -15.00 -6.88 -2.13
CA VAL A 42 -13.60 -6.44 -2.15
C VAL A 42 -12.77 -7.51 -2.85
N THR A 43 -12.04 -7.11 -3.90
CA THR A 43 -11.17 -8.02 -4.66
C THR A 43 -9.72 -7.53 -4.62
N TYR A 44 -8.75 -8.44 -4.73
CA TYR A 44 -7.32 -8.11 -4.62
C TYR A 44 -6.60 -8.23 -5.97
N SER A 45 -6.16 -7.09 -6.52
CA SER A 45 -5.56 -7.03 -7.86
C SER A 45 -4.06 -7.35 -7.91
N GLN A 46 -3.48 -7.88 -6.82
CA GLN A 46 -2.05 -8.21 -6.71
C GLN A 46 -1.13 -7.00 -6.94
N GLY A 47 -1.51 -5.86 -6.36
CA GLY A 47 -0.90 -4.55 -6.58
C GLY A 47 -1.85 -3.57 -7.27
N VAL A 48 -1.44 -2.32 -7.44
CA VAL A 48 -2.27 -1.24 -8.00
C VAL A 48 -2.26 -1.17 -9.54
N GLY A 49 -1.22 -1.70 -10.18
CA GLY A 49 -1.02 -1.62 -11.63
C GLY A 49 -2.23 -2.03 -12.48
N PRO A 50 -2.94 -3.13 -12.17
CA PRO A 50 -4.10 -3.54 -12.94
C PRO A 50 -5.36 -2.69 -12.76
N MET A 51 -5.48 -1.91 -11.68
CA MET A 51 -6.76 -1.30 -11.28
C MET A 51 -7.34 -0.32 -12.31
N PRO A 52 -6.55 0.60 -12.93
CA PRO A 52 -7.10 1.48 -13.95
C PRO A 52 -7.65 0.72 -15.17
N MET A 53 -6.99 -0.37 -15.59
CA MET A 53 -7.49 -1.23 -16.67
C MET A 53 -8.80 -1.91 -16.28
N LEU A 54 -8.86 -2.52 -15.09
CA LEU A 54 -10.06 -3.19 -14.58
C LEU A 54 -11.25 -2.21 -14.48
N LEU A 55 -10.98 -0.96 -14.10
CA LEU A 55 -12.01 0.08 -14.08
C LEU A 55 -12.46 0.45 -15.50
N SER A 56 -11.52 0.64 -16.43
CA SER A 56 -11.80 1.03 -17.82
C SER A 56 -12.65 -0.01 -18.58
N THR A 57 -12.50 -1.28 -18.24
CA THR A 57 -13.21 -2.42 -18.85
C THR A 57 -14.53 -2.77 -18.14
N GLY A 58 -14.82 -2.12 -17.00
CA GLY A 58 -16.00 -2.39 -16.20
C GLY A 58 -15.95 -3.71 -15.41
N GLU A 59 -14.76 -4.30 -15.23
CA GLU A 59 -14.56 -5.50 -14.42
C GLU A 59 -14.65 -5.25 -12.90
N ILE A 60 -14.52 -3.98 -12.51
CA ILE A 60 -14.72 -3.45 -11.15
C ILE A 60 -15.50 -2.13 -11.23
N ASP A 61 -16.24 -1.80 -10.17
CA ASP A 61 -17.01 -0.55 -10.06
C ASP A 61 -16.16 0.61 -9.51
N GLY A 62 -15.06 0.28 -8.82
CA GLY A 62 -14.11 1.22 -8.25
C GLY A 62 -12.89 0.53 -7.67
N TYR A 63 -11.93 1.30 -7.19
CA TYR A 63 -10.75 0.80 -6.49
C TYR A 63 -10.24 1.81 -5.47
N ILE A 64 -9.58 1.33 -4.43
CA ILE A 64 -8.80 2.17 -3.52
C ILE A 64 -7.31 1.97 -3.79
N ALA A 65 -6.59 3.06 -4.03
CA ALA A 65 -5.17 3.02 -4.38
C ALA A 65 -4.41 4.20 -3.76
N TRP A 66 -3.08 4.09 -3.77
CA TRP A 66 -2.18 5.22 -3.57
C TRP A 66 -1.97 5.98 -4.89
N GLN A 67 -1.50 7.22 -4.80
CA GLN A 67 -1.00 7.98 -5.96
C GLN A 67 0.15 7.24 -6.69
N PRO A 68 0.42 7.47 -7.98
CA PRO A 68 -0.34 8.30 -8.91
C PRO A 68 -1.60 7.60 -9.43
N PHE A 69 -1.91 6.38 -8.98
CA PHE A 69 -3.04 5.59 -9.52
C PHE A 69 -4.41 6.21 -9.23
N VAL A 70 -4.51 7.07 -8.21
CA VAL A 70 -5.71 7.90 -8.00
C VAL A 70 -5.82 8.93 -9.12
N GLU A 71 -4.75 9.69 -9.38
CA GLU A 71 -4.74 10.77 -10.39
C GLU A 71 -4.72 10.26 -11.84
N ILE A 72 -4.19 9.06 -12.10
CA ILE A 72 -4.32 8.39 -13.40
C ILE A 72 -5.78 8.32 -13.81
N ALA A 73 -6.69 7.95 -12.89
CA ALA A 73 -8.10 7.81 -13.24
C ALA A 73 -8.79 9.13 -13.54
N THR A 74 -8.48 10.18 -12.78
CA THR A 74 -9.06 11.51 -12.95
C THR A 74 -8.55 12.19 -14.22
N VAL A 75 -7.23 12.15 -14.46
CA VAL A 75 -6.60 12.78 -15.64
C VAL A 75 -7.01 12.09 -16.93
N SER A 76 -7.14 10.77 -16.91
CA SER A 76 -7.59 10.02 -18.08
C SER A 76 -9.10 10.06 -18.33
N GLY A 77 -9.88 10.47 -17.34
CA GLY A 77 -11.34 10.49 -17.42
C GLY A 77 -12.01 9.12 -17.30
N ILE A 78 -11.28 8.04 -16.98
CA ILE A 78 -11.90 6.71 -16.73
C ILE A 78 -12.63 6.68 -15.38
N GLY A 79 -12.22 7.52 -14.44
CA GLY A 79 -12.73 7.51 -13.08
C GLY A 79 -12.73 8.89 -12.43
N LYS A 80 -13.31 8.94 -11.24
CA LYS A 80 -13.29 10.10 -10.35
C LYS A 80 -13.10 9.66 -8.91
N VAL A 81 -12.55 10.55 -8.09
CA VAL A 81 -12.37 10.30 -6.65
C VAL A 81 -13.72 10.38 -5.95
N ALA A 82 -14.10 9.32 -5.25
CA ALA A 82 -15.25 9.29 -4.36
C ALA A 82 -14.88 9.80 -2.96
N SER A 83 -13.66 9.51 -2.49
CA SER A 83 -13.15 10.00 -1.20
C SER A 83 -11.63 9.85 -1.15
N TYR A 84 -10.93 10.82 -0.59
CA TYR A 84 -9.52 10.67 -0.22
C TYR A 84 -9.40 9.91 1.10
N SER A 85 -8.29 9.21 1.31
CA SER A 85 -8.13 8.33 2.48
C SER A 85 -8.28 9.05 3.81
N GLN A 86 -7.86 10.31 3.90
CA GLN A 86 -8.01 11.16 5.08
C GLN A 86 -9.46 11.46 5.46
N ASP A 87 -10.39 11.37 4.50
CA ASP A 87 -11.80 11.70 4.63
C ASP A 87 -12.69 10.44 4.71
N LEU A 88 -12.07 9.24 4.68
CA LEU A 88 -12.79 7.99 4.87
C LEU A 88 -13.33 7.90 6.30
N PRO A 89 -14.52 7.29 6.50
CA PRO A 89 -14.97 6.99 7.84
C PRO A 89 -14.12 5.93 8.57
N PRO A 90 -14.19 5.86 9.91
CA PRO A 90 -14.88 6.79 10.82
C PRO A 90 -14.35 8.24 10.72
N GLN A 91 -15.23 9.23 10.93
CA GLN A 91 -14.88 10.65 10.75
C GLN A 91 -13.63 11.03 11.56
N ASP A 92 -12.70 11.75 10.93
CA ASP A 92 -11.42 12.21 11.47
C ASP A 92 -10.42 11.12 11.89
N MET A 93 -10.78 9.83 11.82
CA MET A 93 -9.91 8.72 12.21
C MET A 93 -8.64 8.66 11.34
N TRP A 94 -8.77 8.90 10.04
CA TRP A 94 -7.67 8.76 9.08
C TRP A 94 -7.00 10.09 8.71
N LYS A 95 -7.35 11.19 9.37
CA LYS A 95 -6.74 12.48 9.10
C LYS A 95 -5.24 12.47 9.42
N ASP A 96 -4.40 12.91 8.48
CA ASP A 96 -2.94 12.86 8.58
C ASP A 96 -2.38 11.44 8.86
N HIS A 97 -3.07 10.38 8.46
CA HIS A 97 -2.65 9.01 8.75
C HIS A 97 -1.24 8.70 8.19
N PRO A 98 -0.40 7.93 8.92
CA PRO A 98 0.86 7.42 8.39
C PRO A 98 0.65 6.63 7.09
N CYS A 99 1.56 6.80 6.13
CA CYS A 99 1.56 6.04 4.89
C CYS A 99 2.83 5.20 4.77
N CYS A 100 3.81 5.62 3.95
CA CYS A 100 5.08 4.92 3.84
C CYS A 100 6.07 5.35 4.92
N VAL A 101 6.96 4.42 5.24
CA VAL A 101 8.01 4.51 6.25
C VAL A 101 9.29 3.89 5.71
N VAL A 102 10.42 4.28 6.29
CA VAL A 102 11.68 3.57 6.15
C VAL A 102 11.75 2.52 7.25
N VAL A 103 11.97 1.27 6.87
CA VAL A 103 12.31 0.18 7.80
C VAL A 103 13.74 -0.28 7.59
N THR A 104 14.33 -0.82 8.65
CA THR A 104 15.62 -1.53 8.60
C THR A 104 15.49 -2.85 9.34
N ARG A 105 16.25 -3.86 8.94
CA ARG A 105 16.43 -5.06 9.76
C ARG A 105 17.23 -4.75 11.02
N ASP A 106 16.90 -5.45 12.11
CA ASP A 106 17.53 -5.31 13.43
C ASP A 106 19.02 -5.68 13.38
N ASP A 107 19.36 -6.79 12.71
CA ASP A 107 20.74 -7.27 12.54
C ASP A 107 21.58 -6.28 11.72
N PHE A 108 21.04 -5.79 10.60
CA PHE A 108 21.71 -4.79 9.78
C PHE A 108 21.92 -3.47 10.52
N ALA A 109 20.94 -3.00 11.28
CA ALA A 109 21.09 -1.79 12.10
C ALA A 109 22.11 -1.96 13.23
N ALA A 110 22.24 -3.16 13.79
CA ALA A 110 23.25 -3.46 14.81
C ALA A 110 24.67 -3.53 14.23
N GLU A 111 24.83 -4.11 13.04
CA GLU A 111 26.14 -4.29 12.39
C GLU A 111 26.62 -3.04 11.64
N HIS A 112 25.68 -2.26 11.08
CA HIS A 112 25.96 -1.13 10.18
C HIS A 112 25.22 0.15 10.59
N ALA A 113 25.17 0.44 11.90
CA ALA A 113 24.44 1.59 12.46
C ALA A 113 24.74 2.92 11.74
N ASP A 114 26.00 3.25 11.49
CA ASP A 114 26.38 4.51 10.83
C ASP A 114 25.87 4.58 9.38
N THR A 115 25.79 3.43 8.69
CA THR A 115 25.18 3.37 7.35
C THR A 115 23.69 3.61 7.41
N VAL A 116 22.98 3.03 8.38
CA VAL A 116 21.53 3.28 8.57
C VAL A 116 21.28 4.74 8.92
N ASN A 117 22.10 5.36 9.78
CA ASN A 117 22.03 6.78 10.12
C ASN A 117 22.24 7.67 8.88
N ALA A 118 23.24 7.36 8.05
CA ALA A 118 23.54 8.09 6.83
C ALA A 118 22.42 7.97 5.78
N VAL A 119 21.88 6.76 5.56
CA VAL A 119 20.74 6.54 4.66
C VAL A 119 19.48 7.23 5.18
N SER A 120 19.27 7.24 6.50
CA SER A 120 18.19 7.98 7.17
C SER A 120 18.32 9.50 6.98
N ALA A 121 19.54 10.05 7.08
CA ALA A 121 19.81 11.45 6.76
C ALA A 121 19.48 11.76 5.29
N LEU A 122 19.95 10.93 4.35
CA LEU A 122 19.63 11.09 2.93
C LEU A 122 18.13 11.03 2.66
N ALA A 123 17.40 10.12 3.31
CA ALA A 123 15.94 10.05 3.21
C ALA A 123 15.27 11.36 3.68
N THR A 124 15.78 11.96 4.75
CA THR A 124 15.31 13.26 5.26
C THR A 124 15.57 14.40 4.28
N LEU A 125 16.81 14.52 3.80
CA LEU A 125 17.20 15.54 2.81
C LEU A 125 16.41 15.40 1.51
N SER A 126 16.16 14.17 1.07
CA SER A 126 15.44 13.92 -0.18
C SER A 126 13.94 14.21 -0.05
N ASN A 127 13.34 13.97 1.12
CA ASN A 127 11.97 14.43 1.40
C ASN A 127 11.87 15.96 1.42
N GLN A 128 12.86 16.66 1.99
CA GLN A 128 12.92 18.13 1.93
C GLN A 128 13.00 18.61 0.47
N TYR A 129 13.86 17.97 -0.33
CA TYR A 129 13.99 18.28 -1.75
C TYR A 129 12.66 18.11 -2.50
N VAL A 130 11.95 17.00 -2.29
CA VAL A 130 10.64 16.75 -2.94
C VAL A 130 9.63 17.83 -2.59
N ASN A 131 9.59 18.26 -1.32
CA ASN A 131 8.70 19.32 -0.87
C ASN A 131 9.03 20.68 -1.54
N GLU A 132 10.30 20.97 -1.78
CA GLU A 132 10.77 22.22 -2.38
C GLU A 132 10.71 22.21 -3.93
N HIS A 133 10.81 21.04 -4.56
CA HIS A 133 10.99 20.87 -6.01
C HIS A 133 9.96 19.89 -6.60
N GLN A 134 8.67 20.12 -6.33
CA GLN A 134 7.59 19.18 -6.68
C GLN A 134 7.52 18.85 -8.18
N ASN A 135 7.64 19.83 -9.08
CA ASN A 135 7.56 19.58 -10.53
C ASN A 135 8.78 18.79 -11.04
N GLU A 136 9.98 19.11 -10.57
CA GLU A 136 11.17 18.33 -10.92
C GLU A 136 11.07 16.90 -10.38
N SER A 137 10.54 16.74 -9.16
CA SER A 137 10.26 15.44 -8.58
C SER A 137 9.25 14.65 -9.42
N ALA A 138 8.22 15.31 -9.97
CA ALA A 138 7.26 14.67 -10.87
C ALA A 138 7.93 14.12 -12.14
N GLU A 139 8.83 14.89 -12.75
CA GLU A 139 9.62 14.48 -13.91
C GLU A 139 10.55 13.28 -13.61
N ILE A 140 11.20 13.30 -12.45
CA ILE A 140 12.06 12.20 -11.97
C ILE A 140 11.24 10.93 -11.75
N VAL A 141 10.10 11.05 -11.08
CA VAL A 141 9.22 9.91 -10.82
C VAL A 141 8.61 9.39 -12.12
N ALA A 142 8.28 10.26 -13.09
CA ALA A 142 7.77 9.86 -14.40
C ALA A 142 8.81 9.03 -15.17
N ASP A 143 10.08 9.45 -15.15
CA ASP A 143 11.20 8.70 -15.71
C ASP A 143 11.35 7.34 -15.01
N TRP A 144 11.31 7.33 -13.68
CA TRP A 144 11.47 6.11 -12.89
C TRP A 144 10.37 5.08 -13.16
N LEU A 145 9.11 5.52 -13.20
CA LEU A 145 7.97 4.63 -13.32
C LEU A 145 7.78 4.10 -14.74
N VAL A 146 7.96 4.95 -15.76
CA VAL A 146 7.62 4.63 -17.16
C VAL A 146 8.54 5.26 -18.20
N GLY A 147 9.73 5.75 -17.81
CA GLY A 147 10.69 6.36 -18.74
C GLY A 147 10.18 7.65 -19.37
N LYS A 148 9.35 8.42 -18.63
CA LYS A 148 8.59 9.59 -19.11
C LYS A 148 7.60 9.28 -20.25
N GLY A 149 7.32 8.00 -20.49
CA GLY A 149 6.26 7.56 -21.38
C GLY A 149 4.87 7.82 -20.80
N ASN A 150 3.83 7.48 -21.55
CA ASN A 150 2.46 7.59 -21.06
C ASN A 150 2.09 6.40 -20.17
N PHE A 151 1.27 6.66 -19.16
CA PHE A 151 0.52 5.58 -18.53
C PHE A 151 -0.59 5.12 -19.49
N THR A 152 -0.58 3.84 -19.86
CA THR A 152 -1.51 3.28 -20.85
C THR A 152 -2.30 2.11 -20.26
N TYR A 153 -3.63 2.19 -20.31
CA TYR A 153 -4.56 1.19 -19.80
C TYR A 153 -5.70 1.00 -20.80
N GLY A 154 -5.56 0.00 -21.68
CA GLY A 154 -6.52 -0.24 -22.75
C GLY A 154 -6.40 0.87 -23.80
N ASP A 155 -7.52 1.48 -24.15
CA ASP A 155 -7.56 2.60 -25.11
C ASP A 155 -7.21 3.96 -24.47
N VAL A 156 -6.90 3.96 -23.18
CA VAL A 156 -6.62 5.14 -22.39
C VAL A 156 -5.12 5.34 -22.28
N SER A 157 -4.65 6.54 -22.62
CA SER A 157 -3.23 6.91 -22.53
C SER A 157 -3.12 8.36 -22.04
N VAL A 158 -2.35 8.58 -20.97
CA VAL A 158 -2.12 9.90 -20.38
C VAL A 158 -0.64 10.15 -20.10
N SER A 159 -0.22 11.42 -20.21
CA SER A 159 1.13 11.86 -19.87
C SER A 159 1.44 11.51 -18.42
N SER A 160 2.55 10.79 -18.17
CA SER A 160 2.95 10.45 -16.82
C SER A 160 3.39 11.68 -16.02
N VAL A 161 4.01 12.66 -16.68
CA VAL A 161 4.40 13.94 -16.05
C VAL A 161 3.16 14.70 -15.60
N ASP A 162 2.16 14.89 -16.47
CA ASP A 162 0.92 15.63 -16.14
C ASP A 162 0.17 14.98 -14.97
N VAL A 163 0.17 13.65 -14.92
CA VAL A 163 -0.40 12.88 -13.82
C VAL A 163 0.37 13.13 -12.53
N LEU A 164 1.71 13.06 -12.57
CA LEU A 164 2.56 13.19 -11.39
C LEU A 164 2.64 14.61 -10.85
N GLU A 165 2.60 15.64 -11.72
CA GLU A 165 2.50 17.04 -11.32
C GLU A 165 1.22 17.33 -10.52
N LYS A 166 0.14 16.57 -10.76
CA LYS A 166 -1.09 16.65 -9.99
C LYS A 166 -1.10 15.73 -8.78
N ALA A 167 -0.43 14.58 -8.85
CA ALA A 167 -0.41 13.59 -7.79
C ALA A 167 0.50 14.00 -6.62
N ILE A 168 1.73 14.45 -6.89
CA ILE A 168 2.73 14.77 -5.87
C ILE A 168 2.23 15.80 -4.83
N PRO A 169 1.56 16.90 -5.22
CA PRO A 169 1.04 17.88 -4.25
C PRO A 169 -0.02 17.33 -3.28
N THR A 170 -0.60 16.16 -3.57
CA THR A 170 -1.59 15.51 -2.69
C THR A 170 -0.95 14.56 -1.68
N ILE A 171 0.37 14.40 -1.72
CA ILE A 171 1.16 13.58 -0.80
C ILE A 171 1.88 14.49 0.18
N LYS A 172 1.76 14.22 1.48
CA LYS A 172 2.44 15.00 2.53
C LYS A 172 3.76 14.32 2.91
N PHE A 173 4.85 14.67 2.25
CA PHE A 173 6.17 14.12 2.55
C PHE A 173 6.70 14.64 3.90
N THR A 174 7.09 13.72 4.78
CA THR A 174 7.62 14.03 6.12
C THR A 174 8.56 12.94 6.57
N SER A 175 9.58 13.33 7.33
CA SER A 175 10.59 12.43 7.89
C SER A 175 10.59 12.40 9.41
N GLU A 176 9.82 13.27 10.07
CA GLU A 176 9.83 13.36 11.52
C GLU A 176 8.90 12.30 12.14
N PRO A 177 9.43 11.34 12.93
CA PRO A 177 8.62 10.41 13.70
C PRO A 177 8.07 11.10 14.95
N SER A 178 7.26 12.14 14.75
CA SER A 178 6.62 12.91 15.83
C SER A 178 5.68 12.03 16.65
N GLU A 179 5.36 12.44 17.88
CA GLU A 179 4.40 11.71 18.72
C GLU A 179 3.04 11.53 18.05
N LYS A 180 2.51 12.57 17.39
CA LYS A 180 1.25 12.49 16.63
C LYS A 180 1.33 11.45 15.51
N TRP A 181 2.47 11.41 14.81
CA TRP A 181 2.67 10.43 13.75
C TRP A 181 2.74 8.99 14.30
N MET A 182 3.47 8.78 15.40
CA MET A 182 3.53 7.47 16.07
C MET A 182 2.17 7.04 16.62
N GLU A 183 1.33 7.96 17.09
CA GLU A 183 -0.06 7.66 17.46
C GLU A 183 -0.89 7.19 16.27
N GLY A 184 -0.66 7.75 15.07
CA GLY A 184 -1.28 7.24 13.85
C GLY A 184 -0.81 5.81 13.49
N VAL A 185 0.42 5.44 13.84
CA VAL A 185 0.91 4.06 13.66
C VAL A 185 0.25 3.14 14.70
N ASP A 186 0.12 3.60 15.95
CA ASP A 186 -0.61 2.88 17.01
C ASP A 186 -2.07 2.62 16.58
N LEU A 187 -2.72 3.59 15.94
CA LEU A 187 -4.06 3.45 15.36
C LEU A 187 -4.13 2.33 14.31
N PHE A 188 -3.13 2.22 13.43
CA PHE A 188 -3.06 1.12 12.47
C PHE A 188 -2.84 -0.24 13.14
N VAL A 189 -2.07 -0.31 14.23
CA VAL A 189 -1.93 -1.54 15.02
C VAL A 189 -3.30 -1.98 15.54
N ASP A 190 -4.07 -1.07 16.15
CA ASP A 190 -5.39 -1.37 16.68
C ASP A 190 -6.37 -1.78 15.56
N ALA A 191 -6.36 -1.04 14.44
CA ALA A 191 -7.19 -1.36 13.28
C ALA A 191 -6.88 -2.75 12.70
N GLN A 192 -5.60 -3.10 12.56
CA GLN A 192 -5.19 -4.41 12.07
C GLN A 192 -5.51 -5.53 13.07
N ALA A 193 -5.42 -5.27 14.37
CA ALA A 193 -5.83 -6.22 15.40
C ALA A 193 -7.34 -6.48 15.33
N GLU A 194 -8.17 -5.45 15.18
CA GLU A 194 -9.62 -5.56 15.04
C GLU A 194 -10.03 -6.33 13.78
N LEU A 195 -9.31 -6.15 12.66
CA LEU A 195 -9.52 -6.92 11.43
C LEU A 195 -8.99 -8.37 11.50
N GLY A 196 -8.35 -8.76 12.62
CA GLY A 196 -7.78 -10.09 12.81
C GLY A 196 -6.49 -10.32 12.01
N TYR A 197 -5.80 -9.27 11.59
CA TYR A 197 -4.55 -9.36 10.83
C TYR A 197 -3.33 -9.55 11.73
N LEU A 198 -3.41 -9.08 12.98
CA LEU A 198 -2.37 -9.28 13.99
C LEU A 198 -2.68 -10.52 14.82
N THR A 199 -1.77 -11.49 14.78
CA THR A 199 -1.93 -12.81 15.40
C THR A 199 -0.74 -13.22 16.27
N GLY A 200 0.34 -12.44 16.25
CA GLY A 200 1.59 -12.73 16.93
C GLY A 200 1.92 -11.69 18.00
N SER A 201 3.13 -11.13 17.91
CA SER A 201 3.76 -10.35 18.98
C SER A 201 3.05 -9.04 19.32
N LEU A 202 2.21 -8.50 18.42
CA LEU A 202 1.55 -7.20 18.62
C LEU A 202 0.10 -7.32 19.11
N LYS A 203 -0.52 -8.50 19.02
CA LYS A 203 -1.96 -8.70 19.25
C LYS A 203 -2.47 -8.17 20.60
N ASP A 204 -1.76 -8.46 21.69
CA ASP A 204 -2.19 -8.17 23.07
C ASP A 204 -1.17 -7.28 23.80
N THR A 205 -0.63 -6.27 23.10
CA THR A 205 0.43 -5.40 23.61
C THR A 205 -0.08 -4.12 24.25
N THR A 206 0.61 -3.67 25.30
CA THR A 206 0.47 -2.29 25.79
C THR A 206 1.04 -1.30 24.77
N LYS A 207 0.70 -0.01 24.90
CA LYS A 207 1.25 1.06 24.04
C LYS A 207 2.78 1.14 24.13
N GLU A 208 3.35 0.92 25.32
CA GLU A 208 4.81 0.96 25.51
C GLU A 208 5.48 -0.25 24.85
N ASP A 209 4.98 -1.47 25.12
CA ASP A 209 5.55 -2.70 24.57
C ASP A 209 5.50 -2.72 23.04
N ARG A 210 4.37 -2.30 22.44
CA ARG A 210 4.26 -2.23 20.97
C ARG A 210 5.23 -1.24 20.36
N ARG A 211 5.42 -0.07 20.99
CA ARG A 211 6.33 0.95 20.45
C ARG A 211 7.77 0.48 20.49
N ALA A 212 8.19 -0.22 21.55
CA ALA A 212 9.49 -0.88 21.62
C ALA A 212 9.65 -1.99 20.55
N LEU A 213 8.56 -2.70 20.21
CA LEU A 213 8.56 -3.69 19.13
C LEU A 213 8.59 -3.07 17.74
N ILE A 214 7.95 -1.93 17.53
CA ILE A 214 7.75 -1.34 16.20
C ILE A 214 8.89 -0.39 15.81
N PHE A 215 9.38 0.42 16.74
CA PHE A 215 10.21 1.57 16.41
C PHE A 215 11.67 1.39 16.78
N ASN A 216 12.55 1.93 15.93
CA ASN A 216 13.91 2.30 16.25
C ASN A 216 14.20 3.65 15.58
N THR A 217 13.86 4.76 16.26
CA THR A 217 13.99 6.12 15.73
C THR A 217 15.37 6.74 15.97
N GLN A 218 16.31 5.96 16.53
CA GLN A 218 17.67 6.44 16.76
C GLN A 218 18.39 6.82 15.45
N PRO A 219 18.25 6.09 14.32
CA PRO A 219 18.90 6.51 13.09
C PRO A 219 18.39 7.83 12.53
N TYR A 220 17.09 8.11 12.67
CA TYR A 220 16.54 9.43 12.36
C TYR A 220 17.15 10.53 13.23
N THR A 221 17.28 10.26 14.53
CA THR A 221 17.84 11.22 15.49
C THR A 221 19.31 11.53 15.17
N GLU A 222 20.13 10.51 14.89
CA GLU A 222 21.54 10.73 14.53
C GLU A 222 21.68 11.35 13.13
N GLY A 223 20.86 10.92 12.16
CA GLY A 223 20.84 11.51 10.83
C GLY A 223 20.49 13.00 10.86
N THR A 224 19.53 13.40 11.70
CA THR A 224 19.19 14.81 11.91
C THR A 224 20.36 15.59 12.51
N LYS A 225 21.08 15.03 13.50
CA LYS A 225 22.28 15.68 14.05
C LYS A 225 23.37 15.87 13.01
N MET A 226 23.56 14.90 12.10
CA MET A 226 24.52 15.01 11.00
C MET A 226 24.12 16.14 10.05
N ILE A 227 22.83 16.25 9.70
CA ILE A 227 22.29 17.34 8.87
C ILE A 227 22.51 18.70 9.56
N ASP A 228 22.17 18.82 10.84
CA ASP A 228 22.32 20.06 11.61
C ASP A 228 23.78 20.48 11.76
N ALA A 229 24.70 19.51 11.83
CA ALA A 229 26.13 19.75 11.85
C ALA A 229 26.71 20.13 10.46
N GLY A 230 25.96 19.90 9.38
CA GLY A 230 26.41 20.10 8.00
C GLY A 230 27.42 19.05 7.53
N GLU A 231 27.49 17.89 8.20
CA GLU A 231 28.46 16.83 7.90
C GLU A 231 27.85 15.46 8.15
N ILE A 232 27.75 14.64 7.10
CA ILE A 232 27.40 13.22 7.22
C ILE A 232 28.65 12.43 7.60
N ALA A 233 28.60 11.71 8.72
CA ALA A 233 29.72 10.89 9.17
C ALA A 233 29.96 9.73 8.19
N THR A 234 31.21 9.52 7.76
CA THR A 234 31.59 8.41 6.86
C THR A 234 31.49 7.06 7.57
N PRO A 235 30.60 6.14 7.15
CA PRO A 235 30.51 4.81 7.72
C PRO A 235 31.71 3.92 7.36
N ALA A 236 31.87 2.79 8.04
CA ALA A 236 32.81 1.75 7.62
C ALA A 236 32.36 1.07 6.32
N THR A 237 33.32 0.74 5.45
CA THR A 237 33.05 0.05 4.17
C THR A 237 32.66 -1.41 4.36
N PHE A 238 31.73 -1.92 3.56
CA PHE A 238 31.34 -3.33 3.52
C PHE A 238 30.83 -3.71 2.11
N ASP A 239 30.55 -5.00 1.87
CA ASP A 239 30.30 -5.50 0.52
C ASP A 239 29.04 -4.90 -0.12
N LYS A 240 27.86 -5.19 0.43
CA LYS A 240 26.58 -4.79 -0.18
C LYS A 240 25.39 -4.90 0.76
N PHE A 241 24.31 -4.20 0.42
CA PHE A 241 22.98 -4.39 1.01
C PHE A 241 21.86 -4.12 0.00
N GLY A 242 20.64 -4.56 0.32
CA GLY A 242 19.44 -4.38 -0.49
C GLY A 242 18.49 -3.33 0.08
N ILE A 243 17.90 -2.50 -0.79
CA ILE A 243 16.82 -1.57 -0.46
C ILE A 243 15.55 -1.94 -1.24
N GLY A 244 14.48 -2.22 -0.52
CA GLY A 244 13.14 -2.46 -1.08
C GLY A 244 12.37 -1.17 -1.36
N TYR A 245 11.60 -1.13 -2.44
CA TYR A 245 10.70 -0.02 -2.76
C TYR A 245 9.46 -0.47 -3.55
N LEU A 246 8.45 0.39 -3.66
CA LEU A 246 7.24 0.18 -4.47
C LEU A 246 7.30 1.10 -5.69
N MET A 247 6.70 0.66 -6.81
CA MET A 247 6.51 1.49 -8.00
C MET A 247 5.42 2.54 -7.72
N SER A 248 5.79 3.59 -6.99
CA SER A 248 4.89 4.59 -6.41
C SER A 248 5.58 5.94 -6.26
N ASP A 249 4.86 7.03 -6.47
CA ASP A 249 5.31 8.40 -6.18
C ASP A 249 5.40 8.69 -4.67
N HIS A 250 4.84 7.85 -3.81
CA HIS A 250 5.07 7.90 -2.36
C HIS A 250 6.54 7.70 -2.00
N HIS A 251 7.30 7.07 -2.89
CA HIS A 251 8.74 6.83 -2.71
C HIS A 251 9.58 7.82 -3.53
N ALA A 252 9.00 8.95 -3.95
CA ALA A 252 9.67 9.98 -4.73
C ALA A 252 11.02 10.40 -4.11
N SER A 253 11.11 10.50 -2.79
CA SER A 253 12.36 10.86 -2.11
C SER A 253 13.49 9.88 -2.39
N LEU A 254 13.22 8.56 -2.47
CA LEU A 254 14.24 7.59 -2.86
C LEU A 254 14.67 7.79 -4.32
N PHE A 255 13.73 8.04 -5.23
CA PHE A 255 14.04 8.20 -6.65
C PHE A 255 14.80 9.50 -6.92
N VAL A 256 14.43 10.58 -6.24
CA VAL A 256 15.14 11.86 -6.24
C VAL A 256 16.56 11.69 -5.71
N ALA A 257 16.75 10.99 -4.57
CA ALA A 257 18.08 10.71 -4.01
C ALA A 257 19.04 10.06 -5.01
N ILE A 258 18.48 9.23 -5.91
CA ILE A 258 19.25 8.44 -6.88
C ILE A 258 19.44 9.17 -8.19
N LYS A 259 18.39 9.80 -8.72
CA LYS A 259 18.44 10.47 -10.02
C LYS A 259 19.14 11.83 -9.94
N ASN A 260 19.06 12.49 -8.78
CA ASN A 260 19.79 13.72 -8.46
C ASN A 260 20.95 13.46 -7.50
N TRP A 261 21.62 12.30 -7.58
CA TRP A 261 22.69 11.91 -6.66
C TRP A 261 23.83 12.94 -6.57
N GLU A 262 24.16 13.64 -7.66
CA GLU A 262 25.18 14.71 -7.71
C GLU A 262 24.82 15.87 -6.78
N TYR A 263 23.54 16.26 -6.73
CA TYR A 263 23.07 17.30 -5.80
C TYR A 263 23.35 16.91 -4.34
N PHE A 264 23.08 15.66 -3.97
CA PHE A 264 23.29 15.21 -2.60
C PHE A 264 24.79 15.04 -2.26
N GLU A 265 25.60 14.60 -3.22
CA GLU A 265 27.05 14.51 -3.05
C GLU A 265 27.66 15.90 -2.84
N GLU A 266 27.31 16.86 -3.70
CA GLU A 266 27.88 18.21 -3.68
C GLU A 266 27.47 19.02 -2.45
N ASN A 267 26.22 18.87 -1.99
CA ASN A 267 25.68 19.71 -0.91
C ASN A 267 25.80 19.07 0.48
N TYR A 268 25.85 17.73 0.56
CA TYR A 268 25.79 17.01 1.84
C TYR A 268 26.85 15.90 1.96
N GLY A 269 27.66 15.67 0.94
CA GLY A 269 28.70 14.65 0.98
C GLY A 269 28.15 13.22 0.97
N ILE A 270 26.93 12.98 0.48
CA ILE A 270 26.33 11.64 0.43
C ILE A 270 25.62 11.39 -0.90
N ALA A 271 25.75 10.20 -1.49
CA ALA A 271 25.07 9.84 -2.72
C ALA A 271 24.67 8.36 -2.78
N LEU A 272 23.51 8.11 -3.40
CA LEU A 272 23.14 6.81 -3.95
C LEU A 272 23.33 6.84 -5.47
N LYS A 273 24.57 6.59 -5.91
CA LYS A 273 24.97 6.76 -7.31
C LYS A 273 24.63 5.53 -8.16
N PRO A 274 23.89 5.66 -9.27
CA PRO A 274 23.70 4.56 -10.21
C PRO A 274 25.02 4.11 -10.85
N LYS A 275 25.22 2.78 -10.96
CA LYS A 275 26.36 2.22 -11.71
C LYS A 275 26.20 2.36 -13.22
N ASP A 276 24.95 2.41 -13.71
CA ASP A 276 24.61 2.68 -15.10
C ASP A 276 23.68 3.90 -15.16
N LEU A 277 24.23 5.03 -15.59
CA LEU A 277 23.54 6.31 -15.68
C LEU A 277 22.55 6.38 -16.86
N THR A 278 22.53 5.38 -17.75
CA THR A 278 21.63 5.36 -18.91
C THR A 278 20.26 4.77 -18.58
N GLN A 279 20.12 4.12 -17.42
CA GLN A 279 18.88 3.48 -17.00
C GLN A 279 17.91 4.52 -16.43
N SER A 280 16.66 4.48 -16.91
CA SER A 280 15.57 5.26 -16.29
C SER A 280 15.31 4.80 -14.86
N ARG A 281 15.49 3.49 -14.60
CA ARG A 281 15.29 2.82 -13.32
C ARG A 281 16.49 1.92 -12.95
N PRO A 282 17.58 2.49 -12.44
CA PRO A 282 18.77 1.72 -12.08
C PRO A 282 18.55 0.83 -10.85
N GLU A 283 18.99 -0.43 -10.94
CA GLU A 283 18.87 -1.41 -9.85
C GLU A 283 20.17 -1.60 -9.07
N ALA A 284 21.32 -1.26 -9.67
CA ALA A 284 22.63 -1.39 -9.04
C ALA A 284 23.24 -0.01 -8.80
N LEU A 285 23.47 0.33 -7.54
CA LEU A 285 23.99 1.61 -7.10
C LEU A 285 25.24 1.44 -6.23
N GLU A 286 25.90 2.56 -5.93
CA GLU A 286 26.96 2.68 -4.94
C GLU A 286 26.53 3.71 -3.89
N LEU A 287 26.59 3.34 -2.61
CA LEU A 287 26.51 4.32 -1.53
C LEU A 287 27.89 4.98 -1.38
N ILE A 288 27.93 6.29 -1.57
CA ILE A 288 29.15 7.09 -1.45
C ILE A 288 28.93 8.09 -0.31
N VAL A 289 29.89 8.21 0.60
CA VAL A 289 29.90 9.22 1.67
C VAL A 289 31.29 9.87 1.71
N ASN A 290 31.33 11.20 1.62
CA ASN A 290 32.55 12.02 1.57
C ASN A 290 33.58 11.54 0.53
N GLY A 291 33.09 11.10 -0.63
CA GLY A 291 33.91 10.58 -1.73
C GLY A 291 34.40 9.14 -1.55
N GLU A 292 34.08 8.48 -0.43
CA GLU A 292 34.40 7.08 -0.17
C GLU A 292 33.22 6.17 -0.53
N LYS A 293 33.49 5.10 -1.28
CA LYS A 293 32.50 4.07 -1.57
C LYS A 293 32.30 3.18 -0.34
N ILE A 294 31.13 3.26 0.26
CA ILE A 294 30.78 2.53 1.48
C ILE A 294 30.32 1.11 1.17
N ALA A 295 29.40 0.94 0.23
CA ALA A 295 28.86 -0.37 -0.15
C ALA A 295 28.18 -0.34 -1.52
N ASP A 296 28.05 -1.51 -2.16
CA ASP A 296 27.13 -1.69 -3.27
C ASP A 296 25.67 -1.76 -2.76
N VAL A 297 24.75 -1.11 -3.47
CA VAL A 297 23.32 -1.15 -3.13
C VAL A 297 22.55 -1.81 -4.25
N THR A 298 21.72 -2.80 -3.91
CA THR A 298 20.76 -3.40 -4.85
C THR A 298 19.36 -2.90 -4.54
N LEU A 299 18.70 -2.27 -5.51
CA LEU A 299 17.28 -1.94 -5.38
C LEU A 299 16.39 -3.10 -5.80
N VAL A 300 15.33 -3.34 -5.02
CA VAL A 300 14.35 -4.39 -5.31
C VAL A 300 12.95 -3.81 -5.25
N SER A 301 12.22 -3.84 -6.37
CA SER A 301 10.82 -3.41 -6.41
C SER A 301 9.88 -4.52 -5.94
N GLY A 302 8.90 -4.19 -5.09
CA GLY A 302 7.80 -5.07 -4.71
C GLY A 302 6.48 -4.67 -5.36
N ALA A 303 5.58 -5.65 -5.56
CA ALA A 303 4.23 -5.40 -6.09
C ALA A 303 3.33 -4.63 -5.11
N ALA A 304 3.55 -4.81 -3.81
CA ALA A 304 2.92 -4.09 -2.70
C ALA A 304 3.70 -4.35 -1.40
N GLY A 305 3.36 -3.66 -0.31
CA GLY A 305 4.11 -3.74 0.95
C GLY A 305 4.33 -5.16 1.50
N PRO A 306 3.32 -6.07 1.52
CA PRO A 306 3.52 -7.45 1.97
C PRO A 306 4.61 -8.21 1.21
N ALA A 307 4.81 -7.94 -0.09
CA ALA A 307 5.86 -8.57 -0.89
C ALA A 307 7.25 -8.09 -0.46
N LEU A 308 7.42 -6.78 -0.17
CA LEU A 308 8.66 -6.26 0.38
C LEU A 308 8.98 -6.87 1.75
N MET A 309 7.98 -7.06 2.59
CA MET A 309 8.19 -7.64 3.92
C MET A 309 8.56 -9.12 3.87
N GLN A 310 8.13 -9.87 2.85
CA GLN A 310 8.62 -11.23 2.60
C GLN A 310 10.10 -11.22 2.23
N LEU A 311 10.53 -10.30 1.36
CA LEU A 311 11.95 -10.14 1.01
C LEU A 311 12.77 -9.80 2.26
N ALA A 312 12.29 -8.87 3.07
CA ALA A 312 12.93 -8.48 4.33
C ALA A 312 13.02 -9.68 5.30
N ALA A 313 11.97 -10.48 5.47
CA ALA A 313 12.00 -11.67 6.33
C ALA A 313 13.03 -12.71 5.91
N THR A 314 13.28 -12.84 4.61
CA THR A 314 14.29 -13.75 4.05
C THR A 314 15.68 -13.13 3.88
N ASP A 315 15.90 -11.93 4.42
CA ASP A 315 17.17 -11.19 4.33
C ASP A 315 17.64 -10.89 2.88
N ASN A 316 16.68 -10.83 1.94
CA ASN A 316 16.96 -10.42 0.55
C ASN A 316 17.01 -8.89 0.40
N ILE A 317 16.51 -8.15 1.40
CA ILE A 317 16.67 -6.69 1.54
C ILE A 317 16.87 -6.37 3.02
N GLN A 318 17.72 -5.39 3.31
CA GLN A 318 18.07 -4.96 4.67
C GLN A 318 17.34 -3.68 5.07
N MET A 319 17.00 -2.82 4.11
CA MET A 319 16.16 -1.65 4.33
C MET A 319 15.00 -1.62 3.32
N ALA A 320 13.92 -0.91 3.62
CA ALA A 320 12.85 -0.72 2.65
C ALA A 320 12.05 0.57 2.89
N TRP A 321 11.61 1.18 1.80
CA TRP A 321 10.48 2.09 1.79
C TRP A 321 9.22 1.24 1.64
N VAL A 322 8.32 1.31 2.61
CA VAL A 322 7.14 0.43 2.67
C VAL A 322 6.01 1.08 3.44
N GLY A 323 4.76 0.68 3.20
CA GLY A 323 3.63 1.11 4.03
C GLY A 323 3.74 0.66 5.49
N ALA A 324 3.28 1.49 6.42
CA ALA A 324 3.29 1.19 7.86
C ALA A 324 2.50 -0.09 8.22
N PRO A 325 1.25 -0.32 7.74
CA PRO A 325 0.49 -1.54 8.07
C PRO A 325 1.16 -2.85 7.61
N PRO A 326 1.74 -2.96 6.41
CA PRO A 326 2.56 -4.11 6.07
C PRO A 326 3.77 -4.31 7.00
N ALA A 327 4.47 -3.24 7.39
CA ALA A 327 5.58 -3.33 8.34
C ALA A 327 5.10 -3.83 9.71
N ILE A 328 4.01 -3.27 10.24
CA ILE A 328 3.36 -3.72 11.49
C ILE A 328 3.04 -5.22 11.42
N SER A 329 2.38 -5.68 10.35
CA SER A 329 2.04 -7.10 10.17
C SER A 329 3.27 -8.01 10.07
N ALA A 330 4.38 -7.51 9.55
CA ALA A 330 5.63 -8.27 9.46
C ALA A 330 6.30 -8.41 10.83
N ILE A 331 6.34 -7.33 11.61
CA ILE A 331 6.85 -7.28 12.99
C ILE A 331 6.00 -8.18 13.90
N ASP A 332 4.68 -8.14 13.76
CA ASP A 332 3.76 -9.04 14.47
C ASP A 332 4.12 -10.52 14.25
N LYS A 333 4.52 -10.87 13.02
CA LYS A 333 4.92 -12.22 12.63
C LYS A 333 6.37 -12.57 12.94
N GLY A 334 7.12 -11.67 13.59
CA GLY A 334 8.51 -11.91 13.99
C GLY A 334 9.55 -11.63 12.91
N THR A 335 9.20 -10.87 11.86
CA THR A 335 10.20 -10.34 10.94
C THR A 335 11.10 -9.36 11.71
N PRO A 336 12.43 -9.52 11.71
CA PRO A 336 13.33 -8.73 12.55
C PRO A 336 13.60 -7.37 11.93
N ILE A 337 12.57 -6.52 11.84
CA ILE A 337 12.64 -5.16 11.30
C ILE A 337 12.08 -4.15 12.28
N LYS A 338 12.52 -2.89 12.15
CA LYS A 338 12.01 -1.74 12.88
C LYS A 338 11.72 -0.59 11.93
N ILE A 339 10.73 0.21 12.28
CA ILE A 339 10.45 1.48 11.62
C ILE A 339 11.42 2.55 12.14
N VAL A 340 12.13 3.19 11.21
CA VAL A 340 13.13 4.23 11.47
C VAL A 340 12.52 5.62 11.46
N GLN A 341 11.76 5.93 10.40
CA GLN A 341 11.15 7.24 10.18
C GLN A 341 10.00 7.16 9.18
N PRO A 342 9.08 8.13 9.15
CA PRO A 342 8.15 8.28 8.04
C PRO A 342 8.83 8.66 6.72
N VAL A 343 8.09 8.42 5.65
CA VAL A 343 8.36 8.95 4.31
C VAL A 343 7.27 9.95 3.94
N ASN A 344 6.01 9.60 4.20
CA ASN A 344 4.86 10.47 3.93
C ASN A 344 3.64 10.10 4.81
N THR A 345 2.71 11.04 4.89
CA THR A 345 1.32 10.79 5.28
C THR A 345 0.39 10.94 4.05
N GLU A 346 -0.79 10.35 4.14
CA GLU A 346 -1.86 10.46 3.13
C GLU A 346 -1.45 10.03 1.71
N GLY A 347 -2.11 10.55 0.66
CA GLY A 347 -1.84 10.22 -0.74
C GLY A 347 -2.55 8.97 -1.25
N SER A 348 -3.67 8.57 -0.65
CA SER A 348 -4.54 7.49 -1.15
C SER A 348 -5.98 7.96 -1.36
N GLY A 349 -6.75 7.22 -2.15
CA GLY A 349 -8.15 7.56 -2.40
C GLY A 349 -8.94 6.41 -3.01
N LEU A 350 -10.24 6.43 -2.75
CA LEU A 350 -11.24 5.61 -3.42
C LEU A 350 -11.63 6.27 -4.74
N VAL A 351 -11.36 5.59 -5.84
CA VAL A 351 -11.78 5.95 -7.19
C VAL A 351 -12.97 5.08 -7.58
N VAL A 352 -13.93 5.68 -8.28
CA VAL A 352 -15.05 4.99 -8.92
C VAL A 352 -15.11 5.35 -10.41
N ALA A 353 -15.82 4.55 -11.20
CA ALA A 353 -16.00 4.84 -12.62
C ALA A 353 -16.55 6.25 -12.84
N ALA A 354 -16.12 6.94 -13.91
CA ALA A 354 -16.52 8.34 -14.15
C ALA A 354 -18.04 8.52 -14.24
N SER A 355 -18.75 7.49 -14.75
CA SER A 355 -20.21 7.45 -14.85
C SER A 355 -20.94 7.12 -13.55
N ALA A 356 -20.23 6.77 -12.46
CA ALA A 356 -20.86 6.42 -11.20
C ALA A 356 -21.61 7.62 -10.58
N PRO A 357 -22.78 7.42 -9.94
CA PRO A 357 -23.57 8.47 -9.33
C PRO A 357 -23.02 8.92 -7.96
N VAL A 358 -21.69 9.07 -7.86
CA VAL A 358 -20.96 9.28 -6.61
C VAL A 358 -20.12 10.55 -6.70
N ASN A 359 -20.17 11.41 -5.68
CA ASN A 359 -19.32 12.60 -5.59
C ASN A 359 -18.60 12.71 -4.24
N ASP A 360 -18.99 11.90 -3.26
CA ASP A 360 -18.49 11.86 -1.91
C ASP A 360 -18.75 10.47 -1.29
N TRP A 361 -18.28 10.26 -0.06
CA TRP A 361 -18.51 9.00 0.64
C TRP A 361 -20.01 8.69 0.90
N PRO A 362 -20.86 9.64 1.36
CA PRO A 362 -22.30 9.37 1.52
C PRO A 362 -22.99 8.89 0.24
N THR A 363 -22.73 9.52 -0.90
CA THR A 363 -23.29 9.08 -2.19
C THR A 363 -22.72 7.76 -2.67
N PHE A 364 -21.48 7.42 -2.28
CA PHE A 364 -20.94 6.06 -2.46
C PHE A 364 -21.72 5.02 -1.67
N VAL A 365 -22.06 5.30 -0.40
CA VAL A 365 -22.86 4.40 0.44
C VAL A 365 -24.27 4.22 -0.12
N ASP A 366 -24.92 5.30 -0.58
CA ASP A 366 -26.22 5.23 -1.24
C ASP A 366 -26.17 4.35 -2.50
N TRP A 367 -25.12 4.50 -3.31
CA TRP A 367 -24.89 3.68 -4.49
C TRP A 367 -24.68 2.20 -4.15
N ALA A 368 -23.87 1.91 -3.12
CA ALA A 368 -23.64 0.56 -2.62
C ALA A 368 -24.95 -0.13 -2.20
N ASN A 369 -25.78 0.58 -1.44
CA ASN A 369 -27.09 0.09 -1.00
C ASN A 369 -28.03 -0.19 -2.19
N SER A 370 -28.15 0.74 -3.14
CA SER A 370 -28.97 0.54 -4.35
C SER A 370 -28.52 -0.68 -5.14
N ARG A 371 -27.21 -0.83 -5.34
CA ARG A 371 -26.60 -1.91 -6.13
C ARG A 371 -26.77 -3.28 -5.47
N ALA A 372 -26.63 -3.35 -4.16
CA ALA A 372 -26.91 -4.57 -3.41
C ALA A 372 -28.40 -4.96 -3.48
N ALA A 373 -29.33 -3.99 -3.37
CA ALA A 373 -30.77 -4.25 -3.49
C ALA A 373 -31.17 -4.76 -4.89
N GLU A 374 -30.43 -4.38 -5.93
CA GLU A 374 -30.58 -4.90 -7.30
C GLU A 374 -29.96 -6.29 -7.52
N GLY A 375 -29.35 -6.89 -6.48
CA GLY A 375 -28.62 -8.16 -6.59
C GLY A 375 -27.29 -8.05 -7.34
N LYS A 376 -26.73 -6.84 -7.46
CA LYS A 376 -25.47 -6.54 -8.17
C LYS A 376 -24.56 -5.71 -7.27
N PRO A 377 -24.12 -6.25 -6.12
CA PRO A 377 -23.28 -5.52 -5.17
C PRO A 377 -22.03 -4.96 -5.86
N LEU A 378 -21.55 -3.80 -5.38
CA LEU A 378 -20.36 -3.17 -5.92
C LEU A 378 -19.14 -4.07 -5.78
N LYS A 379 -18.24 -4.04 -6.76
CA LYS A 379 -16.92 -4.69 -6.70
C LYS A 379 -15.82 -3.64 -6.66
N ILE A 380 -15.14 -3.53 -5.53
CA ILE A 380 -14.08 -2.56 -5.26
C ILE A 380 -12.73 -3.29 -5.19
N ALA A 381 -11.76 -2.88 -5.99
CA ALA A 381 -10.41 -3.45 -5.92
C ALA A 381 -9.56 -2.79 -4.83
N ALA A 382 -8.74 -3.59 -4.17
CA ALA A 382 -7.67 -3.17 -3.27
C ALA A 382 -6.35 -3.86 -3.65
N PRO A 383 -5.17 -3.33 -3.26
CA PRO A 383 -3.89 -3.80 -3.78
C PRO A 383 -3.57 -5.23 -3.34
N LEU A 384 -3.40 -5.43 -2.02
CA LEU A 384 -3.26 -6.73 -1.36
C LEU A 384 -3.96 -6.65 0.01
N LYS A 385 -4.42 -7.80 0.50
CA LYS A 385 -4.90 -7.95 1.87
C LYS A 385 -3.83 -7.50 2.87
N GLY A 386 -4.22 -6.67 3.85
CA GLY A 386 -3.30 -6.09 4.83
C GLY A 386 -2.52 -4.85 4.35
N SER A 387 -2.78 -4.36 3.14
CA SER A 387 -2.31 -3.03 2.71
C SER A 387 -3.03 -1.90 3.47
N ILE A 388 -2.47 -0.69 3.43
CA ILE A 388 -3.09 0.52 4.01
C ILE A 388 -4.53 0.69 3.49
N GLN A 389 -4.68 0.56 2.17
CA GLN A 389 -5.93 0.76 1.46
C GLN A 389 -6.97 -0.31 1.83
N ASP A 390 -6.56 -1.57 2.00
CA ASP A 390 -7.44 -2.64 2.47
C ASP A 390 -7.94 -2.38 3.90
N VAL A 391 -7.05 -1.96 4.81
CA VAL A 391 -7.42 -1.65 6.21
C VAL A 391 -8.42 -0.51 6.27
N MET A 392 -8.11 0.63 5.63
CA MET A 392 -8.99 1.82 5.69
C MET A 392 -10.32 1.58 5.00
N LEU A 393 -10.34 0.92 3.83
CA LEU A 393 -11.59 0.60 3.13
C LEU A 393 -12.50 -0.27 3.98
N LYS A 394 -11.97 -1.30 4.65
CA LYS A 394 -12.78 -2.19 5.50
C LYS A 394 -13.39 -1.45 6.69
N PHE A 395 -12.63 -0.54 7.31
CA PHE A 395 -13.15 0.31 8.38
C PHE A 395 -14.23 1.26 7.89
N ALA A 396 -14.00 1.94 6.78
CA ALA A 396 -14.95 2.87 6.18
C ALA A 396 -16.28 2.18 5.84
N LEU A 397 -16.21 0.99 5.20
CA LEU A 397 -17.38 0.19 4.87
C LEU A 397 -18.13 -0.26 6.13
N LYS A 398 -17.40 -0.80 7.13
CA LYS A 398 -17.99 -1.27 8.39
C LYS A 398 -18.67 -0.14 9.17
N ASP A 399 -18.02 1.01 9.31
CA ASP A 399 -18.56 2.19 10.00
C ASP A 399 -19.83 2.70 9.32
N SER A 400 -19.92 2.55 7.99
CA SER A 400 -21.09 2.91 7.19
C SER A 400 -22.19 1.85 7.17
N GLY A 401 -22.08 0.79 7.97
CA GLY A 401 -23.06 -0.31 8.02
C GLY A 401 -23.05 -1.21 6.78
N LEU A 402 -22.01 -1.17 5.94
CA LEU A 402 -21.85 -2.04 4.78
C LEU A 402 -21.12 -3.34 5.16
N VAL A 403 -21.46 -4.44 4.49
CA VAL A 403 -20.88 -5.76 4.73
C VAL A 403 -19.81 -6.03 3.69
N VAL A 404 -18.57 -6.23 4.15
CA VAL A 404 -17.45 -6.59 3.28
C VAL A 404 -17.53 -8.06 2.89
N LYS A 405 -17.45 -8.34 1.59
CA LYS A 405 -17.34 -9.70 1.04
C LYS A 405 -16.09 -9.80 0.20
N GLU A 406 -15.14 -10.66 0.57
CA GLU A 406 -13.97 -10.92 -0.29
C GLU A 406 -14.43 -11.74 -1.51
N VAL A 407 -14.18 -11.25 -2.73
CA VAL A 407 -14.70 -11.80 -4.00
C VAL A 407 -13.65 -11.99 -5.10
#